data_AF-A0A349TBX4-F1
#
_entry.id   AF-A0A349TBX4-F1
#
_cell.length_a   1.000
_cell.length_b   1.000
_cell.length_c   1.000
_cell.angle_alpha   90.00
_cell.angle_beta   90.00
_cell.angle_gamma   90.00
#
_symmetry.space_group_name_H-M   'P 1'
#
loop_
_entity.id
_entity.type
_entity.pdbx_description
1 polymer ?
#
loop_
_entity_poly.entity_id
_entity_poly.type
_entity_poly.pdbx_seq_one_letter_code
_entity_poly.pdbx_strand_id
1 'polypeptide(L)' 'MSDVNSRILSIVGDNDVVLFMKGTPLFPQCGFSSRAVTILDHCGI' A
#
# COMPACT_ATOMS: atom_id res chain seq x y z
N MET A 1 -16.39 17.49 -3.79
CA MET A 1 -15.68 16.22 -4.03
C MET A 1 -15.62 15.47 -2.72
N SER A 2 -15.93 14.17 -2.71
CA SER A 2 -15.89 13.34 -1.50
C SER A 2 -14.52 13.37 -0.86
N ASP A 3 -14.47 13.58 0.46
CA ASP A 3 -13.26 13.60 1.31
C ASP A 3 -12.29 12.44 1.02
N VAL A 4 -12.84 11.25 0.74
CA VAL A 4 -12.07 10.05 0.38
C VAL A 4 -11.17 10.26 -0.84
N ASN A 5 -11.67 10.90 -1.89
CA ASN A 5 -10.89 11.10 -3.11
C ASN A 5 -9.73 12.07 -2.87
N SER A 6 -9.97 13.14 -2.11
CA SER A 6 -8.93 14.10 -1.73
C SER A 6 -7.85 13.45 -0.86
N ARG A 7 -8.25 12.59 0.09
CA ARG A 7 -7.32 11.82 0.92
C ARG A 7 -6.48 10.84 0.11
N ILE A 8 -7.09 10.08 -0.81
CA ILE A 8 -6.35 9.15 -1.68
C ILE A 8 -5.37 9.92 -2.57
N LEU A 9 -5.77 11.08 -3.10
CA LEU A 9 -4.92 11.90 -3.95
C LEU A 9 -3.66 12.39 -3.22
N SER A 10 -3.79 12.84 -1.96
CA SER A 10 -2.65 13.23 -1.13
C SER A 10 -1.71 12.05 -0.87
N ILE A 11 -2.24 10.89 -0.46
CA ILE A 11 -1.41 9.70 -0.19
C ILE A 11 -0.59 9.29 -1.43
N VAL A 12 -1.21 9.30 -2.61
CA VAL A 12 -0.53 8.95 -3.87
C VAL A 12 0.45 10.04 -4.32
N GLY A 13 0.16 11.32 -4.03
CA GLY A 13 1.04 12.44 -4.40
C GLY A 13 2.26 12.60 -3.49
N ASP A 14 2.16 12.21 -2.23
CA ASP A 14 3.19 12.44 -1.20
C ASP A 14 4.24 11.32 -1.11
N ASN A 15 4.07 10.22 -1.86
CA ASN A 15 4.90 9.03 -1.76
C ASN A 15 5.27 8.50 -3.15
N ASP A 16 6.55 8.22 -3.39
CA ASP A 16 7.04 7.67 -4.66
C ASP A 16 6.48 6.27 -4.96
N VAL A 17 6.24 5.47 -3.91
CA VAL A 17 5.63 4.14 -3.97
C VAL A 17 4.64 3.97 -2.83
N VAL A 18 3.41 3.51 -3.14
CA VAL A 18 2.37 3.22 -2.15
C VAL A 18 1.74 1.86 -2.42
N LEU A 19 1.64 1.03 -1.38
CA LEU A 19 0.87 -0.21 -1.41
C LEU A 19 -0.38 -0.09 -0.52
N PHE A 20 -1.56 -0.02 -1.15
CA PHE A 20 -2.83 -0.22 -0.44
C PHE A 20 -3.08 -1.72 -0.25
N MET A 21 -3.13 -2.19 0.99
CA MET A 21 -3.25 -3.61 1.31
C MET A 21 -4.25 -3.89 2.44
N LYS A 22 -4.64 -5.16 2.58
CA LYS A 22 -5.44 -5.66 3.71
C LYS A 22 -4.51 -6.11 4.83
N GLY A 23 -4.57 -5.45 5.98
CA GLY A 23 -3.65 -5.66 7.10
C GLY A 23 -2.44 -4.74 7.03
N THR A 24 -1.34 -5.14 7.66
CA THR A 24 -0.06 -4.42 7.66
C THR A 24 1.03 -5.30 7.05
N PRO A 25 2.21 -4.74 6.70
CA PRO A 25 3.33 -5.54 6.18
C PRO A 25 3.75 -6.68 7.12
N LEU A 26 3.73 -6.45 8.44
CA LEU A 26 4.06 -7.48 9.45
C LEU A 26 2.94 -8.51 9.64
N PHE A 27 1.68 -8.12 9.44
CA PHE A 27 0.51 -8.98 9.62
C PHE A 27 -0.48 -8.82 8.44
N PRO A 28 -0.17 -9.40 7.26
CA PRO A 28 -1.06 -9.32 6.10
C PRO A 28 -2.30 -10.20 6.31
N GLN A 29 -3.47 -9.68 5.92
CA GLN A 29 -4.77 -10.35 6.10
C GLN A 29 -5.30 -11.01 4.82
N CYS A 30 -4.52 -11.00 3.74
CA CYS A 30 -4.88 -11.59 2.45
C CYS A 30 -3.62 -12.12 1.75
N GLY A 31 -3.71 -13.30 1.11
CA GLY A 31 -2.59 -13.91 0.40
C GLY A 31 -2.01 -13.05 -0.72
N PHE A 32 -2.84 -12.26 -1.42
CA PHE A 32 -2.36 -11.30 -2.42
C PHE A 32 -1.56 -10.17 -1.80
N SER A 33 -2.04 -9.62 -0.68
CA SER A 33 -1.33 -8.58 0.06
C SER A 33 0.00 -9.07 0.64
N SER A 34 0.06 -10.31 1.13
CA SER A 34 1.32 -10.92 1.58
C SER A 34 2.32 -11.05 0.44
N ARG A 35 1.89 -11.54 -0.73
CA ARG A 35 2.77 -11.66 -1.91
C ARG A 35 3.30 -10.31 -2.39
N ALA A 36 2.47 -9.27 -2.40
CA ALA A 36 2.89 -7.93 -2.81
C ALA A 36 3.99 -7.38 -1.89
N VAL A 37 3.85 -7.55 -0.57
CA VAL A 37 4.87 -7.14 0.41
C VAL A 37 6.20 -7.88 0.17
N THR A 38 6.17 -9.19 -0.02
CA THR A 38 7.40 -9.97 -0.29
C THR A 38 8.12 -9.53 -1.57
N ILE A 39 7.37 -9.16 -2.61
CA ILE A 39 7.96 -8.67 -3.86
C ILE A 39 8.65 -7.32 -3.64
N LEU A 40 8.00 -6.39 -2.93
CA LEU A 40 8.59 -5.08 -2.64
C LEU A 40 9.84 -5.19 -1.77
N ASP A 41 9.81 -6.07 -0.75
CA ASP A 41 10.96 -6.37 0.11
C ASP A 41 12.15 -6.91 -0.71
N HIS A 42 11.91 -7.83 -1.65
CA HIS A 42 12.95 -8.31 -2.57
C HIS A 42 13.50 -7.23 -3.51
N CYS A 43 12.71 -6.19 -3.79
CA CYS A 43 13.15 -5.03 -4.56
C CYS A 43 13.90 -3.99 -3.71
N GLY A 44 14.03 -4.20 -2.40
CA GLY A 44 14.68 -3.28 -1.47
C GLY A 44 13.91 -1.97 -1.24
N ILE A 45 12.59 -2.02 -1.42
CA ILE A 45 11.66 -0.90 -1.18
C ILE A 45 11.13 -0.96 0.25
#